data_AF-A0A934G0Z8-F1
#
_entry.id   AF-A0A934G0Z8-F1
#
_cell.length_a   1.000
_cell.length_b   1.000
_cell.length_c   1.000
_cell.angle_alpha   90.00
_cell.angle_beta   90.00
_cell.angle_gamma   90.00
#
_symmetry.space_group_name_H-M   'P 1'
#
loop_
_entity.id
_entity.type
_entity.pdbx_description
1 polymer ?
#
loop_
_entity_poly.entity_id
_entity_poly.type
_entity_poly.pdbx_seq_one_letter_code
_entity_poly.pdbx_strand_id
1 'polypeptide(L)'
;MPKIFGAGLMLFALAFSLSAEAKLCKWVDGNGEMHYGDAVPPEYASTGTEKPDRADVVDTCNQKPSPEMIQAKEEAEAKKLAARKEKEEKRRRANALRSTYSNEKEIDIAFERNSALIRARIEAYDVQLKSVQGTLDELTKYVDDRGREGKTIPQSVYEDISQTEATLSRLRLERAKSEAGLESMRARSEEDKILYRKIIVLKPEEDAKPKLEKSCTCPVREDAGKYSDYRGKSRRTRN
;
A
#
# COMPACT_ATOMS: atom_id res chain seq x y z
N MET A 1 -22.23 -27.84 49.90
CA MET A 1 -22.13 -29.30 49.68
C MET A 1 -23.47 -29.72 49.10
N PRO A 2 -23.53 -30.35 47.90
CA PRO A 2 -22.96 -31.66 47.60
C PRO A 2 -22.01 -31.68 46.38
N LYS A 3 -21.24 -32.77 46.28
CA LYS A 3 -20.30 -33.15 45.20
C LYS A 3 -20.69 -34.55 44.73
N ILE A 4 -20.84 -34.77 43.42
CA ILE A 4 -20.61 -36.04 42.68
C ILE A 4 -20.65 -35.69 41.18
N PHE A 5 -19.51 -35.59 40.49
CA PHE A 5 -18.70 -36.64 39.84
C PHE A 5 -19.17 -36.98 38.42
N GLY A 6 -18.26 -36.85 37.45
CA GLY A 6 -18.21 -37.77 36.31
C GLY A 6 -18.48 -37.20 34.92
N ALA A 7 -17.38 -36.93 34.19
CA ALA A 7 -17.09 -37.37 32.82
C ALA A 7 -18.15 -37.24 31.69
N GLY A 8 -17.71 -36.63 30.58
CA GLY A 8 -18.35 -36.71 29.26
C GLY A 8 -18.06 -35.43 28.47
N LEU A 9 -16.91 -35.30 27.81
CA LEU A 9 -16.74 -35.70 26.41
C LEU A 9 -17.92 -35.22 25.55
N MET A 10 -17.76 -34.12 24.80
CA MET A 10 -17.84 -34.16 23.35
C MET A 10 -17.50 -32.79 22.75
N LEU A 11 -16.39 -32.77 22.00
CA LEU A 11 -16.10 -31.78 20.98
C LEU A 11 -17.31 -31.66 20.04
N PHE A 12 -17.98 -30.52 20.01
CA PHE A 12 -18.86 -30.17 18.91
C PHE A 12 -18.04 -29.37 17.88
N ALA A 13 -17.16 -30.10 17.18
CA ALA A 13 -16.58 -29.63 15.93
C ALA A 13 -17.71 -29.62 14.88
N LEU A 14 -18.35 -28.47 14.67
CA LEU A 14 -19.14 -28.26 13.45
C LEU A 14 -18.17 -28.32 12.28
N ALA A 15 -18.09 -29.51 11.67
CA ALA A 15 -17.59 -29.68 10.33
C ALA A 15 -18.43 -28.79 9.40
N PHE A 16 -17.80 -27.75 8.86
CA PHE A 16 -18.23 -27.16 7.60
C PHE A 16 -18.10 -28.25 6.54
N SER A 17 -19.17 -29.01 6.33
CA SER A 17 -19.31 -29.83 5.14
C SER A 17 -19.38 -28.88 3.96
N LEU A 18 -18.28 -28.74 3.22
CA LEU A 18 -18.37 -28.34 1.83
C LEU A 18 -19.21 -29.43 1.15
N SER A 19 -20.50 -29.17 0.93
CA SER A 19 -21.27 -29.91 -0.06
C SER A 19 -20.60 -29.65 -1.40
N ALA A 20 -19.72 -30.57 -1.80
CA ALA A 20 -19.39 -30.76 -3.19
C ALA A 20 -20.66 -31.28 -3.86
N GLU A 21 -21.47 -30.36 -4.36
CA GLU A 21 -22.63 -30.67 -5.19
C GLU A 21 -22.11 -31.18 -6.53
N ALA A 22 -21.87 -32.49 -6.61
CA ALA A 22 -21.57 -33.18 -7.86
C ALA A 22 -22.83 -33.14 -8.74
N LYS A 23 -22.84 -32.21 -9.71
CA LYS A 23 -23.93 -32.08 -10.68
C LYS A 23 -23.89 -33.29 -11.63
N LEU A 24 -24.65 -34.33 -11.30
CA LEU A 24 -24.79 -35.52 -12.13
C LEU A 24 -25.63 -35.19 -13.36
N CYS A 25 -25.00 -35.13 -14.54
CA CYS A 25 -25.69 -34.89 -15.81
C CYS A 25 -26.36 -36.14 -16.31
N LYS A 26 -27.63 -36.02 -16.68
CA LYS A 26 -28.39 -37.10 -17.32
C LYS A 26 -28.62 -36.74 -18.79
N TRP A 27 -28.22 -37.61 -19.71
CA TRP A 27 -28.49 -37.47 -21.14
C TRP A 27 -28.89 -38.81 -21.76
N VAL A 28 -29.44 -38.77 -22.98
CA VAL A 28 -29.85 -39.96 -23.73
C VAL A 28 -28.99 -40.05 -24.98
N ASP A 29 -28.50 -41.25 -25.30
CA ASP A 29 -27.72 -41.50 -26.52
C ASP A 29 -28.61 -41.80 -27.74
N GLY A 30 -28.00 -41.99 -28.91
CA GLY A 30 -28.71 -42.31 -30.17
C GLY A 30 -29.43 -43.66 -30.19
N ASN A 31 -29.18 -44.53 -29.19
CA ASN A 31 -29.83 -45.84 -29.03
C ASN A 31 -30.97 -45.78 -27.99
N GLY A 32 -31.19 -44.63 -27.35
CA GLY A 32 -32.23 -44.44 -26.34
C GLY A 32 -31.82 -44.84 -24.92
N GLU A 33 -30.54 -45.13 -24.67
CA GLU A 33 -30.05 -45.46 -23.33
C GLU A 33 -29.75 -44.18 -22.53
N MET A 34 -30.16 -44.19 -21.25
CA MET A 34 -29.97 -43.06 -20.34
C MET A 34 -28.61 -43.17 -19.63
N HIS A 35 -27.76 -42.18 -19.86
CA HIS A 35 -26.44 -42.07 -19.28
C HIS A 35 -26.39 -41.03 -18.17
N TYR A 36 -25.55 -41.28 -17.17
CA TYR A 36 -25.29 -40.39 -16.04
C TYR A 36 -23.79 -40.13 -15.93
N GLY A 37 -23.37 -38.87 -15.90
CA GLY A 37 -21.96 -38.52 -15.79
C GLY A 37 -21.73 -37.05 -15.47
N ASP A 38 -20.49 -36.69 -15.11
CA ASP A 38 -20.16 -35.34 -14.65
C ASP A 38 -20.05 -34.30 -15.79
N ALA A 39 -19.94 -34.76 -17.05
CA ALA A 39 -19.93 -33.92 -18.25
C ALA A 39 -20.43 -34.71 -19.48
N VAL A 40 -21.26 -34.08 -20.32
CA VAL A 40 -21.74 -34.70 -21.58
C VAL A 40 -20.59 -34.73 -22.59
N PRO A 41 -20.23 -35.90 -23.17
CA PRO A 41 -19.19 -35.99 -24.19
C PRO A 41 -19.53 -35.15 -25.45
N PRO A 42 -18.55 -34.52 -26.10
CA PRO A 42 -18.78 -33.61 -27.22
C PRO A 42 -19.46 -34.27 -28.43
N GLU A 43 -19.41 -35.60 -28.55
CA GLU A 43 -20.09 -36.37 -29.61
C GLU A 43 -21.62 -36.30 -29.53
N TYR A 44 -22.18 -35.96 -28.36
CA TYR A 44 -23.63 -35.83 -28.13
C TYR A 44 -24.09 -34.38 -27.96
N ALA A 45 -23.18 -33.41 -28.08
CA ALA A 45 -23.49 -31.98 -27.89
C ALA A 45 -24.15 -31.34 -29.12
N SER A 46 -24.09 -31.98 -30.30
CA SER A 46 -24.53 -31.42 -31.59
C SER A 46 -25.82 -32.04 -32.17
N THR A 47 -26.38 -33.09 -31.57
CA THR A 47 -27.68 -33.65 -31.99
C THR A 47 -28.81 -32.85 -31.36
N GLY A 48 -28.96 -31.61 -31.82
CA GLY A 48 -30.20 -30.88 -31.68
C GLY A 48 -31.30 -31.54 -32.52
N THR A 49 -32.49 -31.56 -31.94
CA THR A 49 -33.80 -31.79 -32.58
C THR A 49 -34.10 -33.20 -33.08
N GLU A 50 -34.73 -34.00 -32.24
CA GLU A 50 -36.13 -34.43 -32.44
C GLU A 50 -36.73 -34.85 -31.10
N LYS A 51 -37.88 -34.26 -30.76
CA LYS A 51 -38.55 -34.41 -29.47
C LYS A 51 -38.92 -35.87 -29.19
N PRO A 52 -38.85 -36.28 -27.91
CA PRO A 52 -39.98 -37.00 -27.35
C PRO A 52 -40.55 -36.27 -26.12
N ASP A 53 -41.85 -36.48 -25.99
CA ASP A 53 -42.84 -35.80 -25.16
C ASP A 53 -42.70 -36.07 -23.65
N ARG A 54 -41.57 -35.69 -23.03
CA ARG A 54 -41.40 -35.70 -21.55
C ARG A 54 -40.63 -34.49 -21.06
N ALA A 55 -41.37 -33.57 -20.46
CA ALA A 55 -40.96 -32.20 -20.14
C ALA A 55 -40.02 -32.00 -18.93
N ASP A 56 -39.32 -33.01 -18.40
CA ASP A 56 -38.65 -32.85 -17.08
C ASP A 56 -37.14 -33.16 -17.02
N VAL A 57 -36.44 -33.43 -18.13
CA VAL A 57 -35.08 -34.03 -18.01
C VAL A 57 -34.04 -33.47 -19.01
N VAL A 58 -33.90 -32.16 -19.13
CA VAL A 58 -32.76 -31.56 -19.86
C VAL A 58 -32.12 -30.34 -19.17
N ASP A 59 -32.59 -29.90 -18.00
CA ASP A 59 -32.33 -28.50 -17.58
C ASP A 59 -31.31 -28.27 -16.45
N THR A 60 -30.57 -29.29 -16.00
CA THR A 60 -29.62 -29.14 -14.87
C THR A 60 -28.14 -29.01 -15.26
N CYS A 61 -27.73 -29.45 -16.46
CA CYS A 61 -26.31 -29.41 -16.84
C CYS A 61 -25.88 -28.25 -17.73
N ASN A 62 -26.83 -27.55 -18.35
CA ASN A 62 -26.56 -26.34 -19.13
C ASN A 62 -27.03 -25.06 -18.42
N GLN A 63 -27.16 -25.08 -17.09
CA GLN A 63 -27.39 -23.84 -16.34
C GLN A 63 -26.12 -22.99 -16.38
N LYS A 64 -26.06 -22.07 -17.36
CA LYS A 64 -25.14 -20.94 -17.32
C LYS A 64 -25.26 -20.32 -15.93
N PRO A 65 -24.13 -20.07 -15.23
CA PRO A 65 -24.19 -19.50 -13.89
C PRO A 65 -25.03 -18.23 -13.92
N SER A 66 -25.99 -18.13 -12.99
CA SER A 66 -26.82 -16.93 -12.86
C SER A 66 -25.91 -15.70 -12.79
N PRO A 67 -26.29 -14.55 -13.39
CA PRO A 67 -25.52 -13.32 -13.30
C PRO A 67 -25.07 -13.00 -11.86
N GLU A 68 -25.93 -13.29 -10.87
CA GLU A 68 -25.62 -13.12 -9.44
C GLU A 68 -24.50 -14.05 -8.94
N MET A 69 -24.45 -15.31 -9.41
CA MET A 69 -23.39 -16.26 -9.07
C MET A 69 -22.06 -15.91 -9.72
N ILE A 70 -22.08 -15.34 -10.93
CA ILE A 70 -20.87 -14.84 -11.60
C ILE A 70 -20.34 -13.63 -10.82
N GLN A 71 -21.21 -12.66 -10.51
CA GLN A 71 -20.85 -11.48 -9.72
C GLN A 71 -20.30 -11.85 -8.34
N ALA A 72 -20.95 -12.76 -7.61
CA ALA A 72 -20.46 -13.22 -6.31
C ALA A 72 -19.08 -13.91 -6.39
N LYS A 73 -18.81 -14.67 -7.46
CA LYS A 73 -17.48 -15.27 -7.71
C LYS A 73 -16.44 -14.21 -8.05
N GLU A 74 -16.77 -13.25 -8.91
CA GLU A 74 -15.89 -12.14 -9.27
C GLU A 74 -15.55 -11.27 -8.04
N GLU A 75 -16.52 -10.96 -7.19
CA GLU A 75 -16.28 -10.25 -5.93
C GLU A 75 -15.42 -11.06 -4.96
N ALA A 76 -15.65 -12.37 -4.85
CA ALA A 76 -14.85 -13.24 -3.99
C ALA A 76 -13.40 -13.34 -4.48
N GLU A 77 -13.18 -13.49 -5.78
CA GLU A 77 -11.85 -13.49 -6.39
C GLU A 77 -11.17 -12.12 -6.27
N ALA A 78 -11.91 -11.02 -6.44
CA ALA A 78 -11.40 -9.67 -6.22
C ALA A 78 -10.96 -9.47 -4.75
N LYS A 79 -11.75 -9.93 -3.78
CA LYS A 79 -11.40 -9.89 -2.35
C LYS A 79 -10.16 -10.74 -2.04
N LYS A 80 -10.07 -11.96 -2.58
CA LYS A 80 -8.88 -12.82 -2.42
C LYS A 80 -7.63 -12.18 -3.03
N LEU A 81 -7.76 -11.60 -4.23
CA LEU A 81 -6.65 -10.93 -4.90
C LEU A 81 -6.18 -9.70 -4.11
N ALA A 82 -7.11 -8.90 -3.58
CA ALA A 82 -6.81 -7.75 -2.73
C ALA A 82 -6.09 -8.19 -1.44
N ALA A 83 -6.61 -9.22 -0.76
CA ALA A 83 -5.98 -9.77 0.45
C ALA A 83 -4.57 -10.32 0.18
N ARG A 84 -4.36 -10.99 -0.97
CA ARG A 84 -3.03 -11.48 -1.37
C ARG A 84 -2.06 -10.34 -1.62
N LYS A 85 -2.49 -9.29 -2.33
CA LYS A 85 -1.68 -8.08 -2.58
C LYS A 85 -1.30 -7.39 -1.27
N GLU A 86 -2.25 -7.21 -0.36
CA GLU A 86 -2.02 -6.59 0.95
C GLU A 86 -1.02 -7.41 1.79
N LYS A 87 -1.15 -8.74 1.81
CA LYS A 87 -0.19 -9.63 2.50
C LYS A 87 1.21 -9.49 1.91
N GLU A 88 1.32 -9.46 0.59
CA GLU A 88 2.60 -9.32 -0.10
C GLU A 88 3.25 -7.95 0.15
N GLU A 89 2.49 -6.87 0.15
CA GLU A 89 2.96 -5.53 0.50
C GLU A 89 3.45 -5.44 1.94
N LYS A 90 2.70 -6.00 2.90
CA LYS A 90 3.12 -6.09 4.31
C LYS A 90 4.43 -6.86 4.45
N ARG A 91 4.57 -8.00 3.75
CA ARG A 91 5.82 -8.78 3.75
C ARG A 91 6.97 -8.02 3.13
N ARG A 92 6.76 -7.34 1.99
CA ARG A 92 7.77 -6.50 1.35
C ARG A 92 8.23 -5.36 2.27
N ARG A 93 7.30 -4.64 2.92
CA ARG A 93 7.63 -3.57 3.88
C ARG A 93 8.41 -4.12 5.07
N ALA A 94 7.98 -5.23 5.67
CA ALA A 94 8.68 -5.88 6.77
C ALA A 94 10.12 -6.30 6.40
N ASN A 95 10.30 -6.92 5.23
CA ASN A 95 11.61 -7.34 4.75
C ASN A 95 12.53 -6.14 4.49
N ALA A 96 11.99 -5.10 3.83
CA ALA A 96 12.74 -3.86 3.62
C ALA A 96 13.20 -3.27 4.96
N LEU A 97 12.30 -3.15 5.92
CA LEU A 97 12.60 -2.57 7.23
C LEU A 97 13.69 -3.33 7.98
N ARG A 98 13.63 -4.67 7.98
CA ARG A 98 14.66 -5.53 8.58
C ARG A 98 16.00 -5.44 7.83
N SER A 99 15.98 -5.26 6.52
CA SER A 99 17.20 -5.12 5.71
C SER A 99 17.86 -3.75 5.85
N THR A 100 17.07 -2.69 6.06
CA THR A 100 17.57 -1.31 6.14
C THR A 100 18.07 -0.95 7.53
N TYR A 101 17.42 -1.46 8.59
CA TYR A 101 17.70 -1.06 9.96
C TYR A 101 18.15 -2.24 10.84
N SER A 102 19.30 -2.08 11.49
CA SER A 102 19.89 -3.07 12.38
C SER A 102 19.29 -3.06 13.78
N ASN A 103 18.68 -1.94 14.17
CA ASN A 103 17.97 -1.77 15.44
C ASN A 103 16.95 -0.62 15.33
N GLU A 104 16.06 -0.52 16.32
CA GLU A 104 15.01 0.50 16.36
C GLU A 104 15.57 1.93 16.39
N LYS A 105 16.70 2.16 17.05
CA LYS A 105 17.34 3.48 17.18
C LYS A 105 17.86 4.01 15.83
N GLU A 106 18.20 3.14 14.89
CA GLU A 106 18.56 3.56 13.54
C GLU A 106 17.39 4.17 12.77
N ILE A 107 16.15 3.76 13.09
CA ILE A 107 14.93 4.36 12.53
C ILE A 107 14.80 5.81 13.03
N ASP A 108 15.01 6.05 14.33
CA ASP A 108 15.00 7.41 14.90
C ASP A 108 16.09 8.29 14.25
N ILE A 109 17.31 7.76 14.09
CA ILE A 109 18.42 8.49 13.44
C ILE A 109 18.08 8.80 11.97
N ALA A 110 17.46 7.87 11.26
CA ALA A 110 17.01 8.10 9.88
C ALA A 110 15.92 9.16 9.82
N PHE A 111 14.94 9.13 10.72
CA PHE A 111 13.93 10.18 10.84
C PHE A 111 14.56 11.55 11.10
N GLU A 112 15.50 11.65 12.05
CA GLU A 112 16.19 12.89 12.37
C GLU A 112 16.92 13.47 11.15
N ARG A 113 17.64 12.63 10.40
CA ARG A 113 18.32 13.03 9.16
C ARG A 113 17.33 13.47 8.08
N ASN A 114 16.31 12.66 7.84
CA ASN A 114 15.33 12.91 6.78
C ASN A 114 14.49 14.17 7.07
N SER A 115 14.19 14.44 8.35
CA SER A 115 13.40 15.59 8.78
C SER A 115 14.21 16.89 8.94
N ALA A 116 15.55 16.82 8.88
CA ALA A 116 16.42 17.97 9.13
C ALA A 116 16.09 19.18 8.24
N LEU A 117 15.85 18.95 6.94
CA LEU A 117 15.51 20.04 6.01
C LEU A 117 14.16 20.70 6.34
N ILE A 118 13.15 19.91 6.72
CA ILE A 118 11.84 20.46 7.08
C ILE A 118 11.93 21.25 8.39
N ARG A 119 12.69 20.76 9.37
CA ARG A 119 12.93 21.48 10.63
C ARG A 119 13.64 22.80 10.41
N ALA A 120 14.73 22.80 9.63
CA ALA A 120 15.43 24.03 9.26
C ALA A 120 14.51 25.03 8.53
N ARG A 121 13.58 24.53 7.71
CA ARG A 121 12.58 25.38 7.05
C ARG A 121 11.58 25.98 8.04
N ILE A 122 11.11 25.21 9.03
CA ILE A 122 10.24 25.72 10.11
C ILE A 122 10.96 26.83 10.88
N GLU A 123 12.21 26.60 11.28
CA GLU A 123 13.04 27.60 11.97
C GLU A 123 13.22 28.88 11.13
N ALA A 124 13.46 28.73 9.83
CA ALA A 124 13.53 29.88 8.92
C ALA A 124 12.21 30.68 8.88
N TYR A 125 11.07 29.98 8.91
CA TYR A 125 9.76 30.65 9.01
C TYR A 125 9.58 31.34 10.36
N ASP A 126 10.03 30.74 11.47
CA ASP A 126 9.96 31.37 12.79
C ASP A 126 10.75 32.69 12.85
N VAL A 127 11.95 32.72 12.26
CA VAL A 127 12.76 33.94 12.16
C VAL A 127 12.04 35.00 11.32
N GLN A 128 11.50 34.63 10.16
CA GLN A 128 10.78 35.56 9.29
C GLN A 128 9.50 36.08 9.96
N LEU A 129 8.73 35.21 10.62
CA LEU A 129 7.53 35.59 11.35
C LEU A 129 7.84 36.60 12.45
N LYS A 130 8.91 36.36 13.23
CA LYS A 130 9.34 37.30 14.26
C LYS A 130 9.72 38.67 13.67
N SER A 131 10.44 38.68 12.54
CA SER A 131 10.82 39.92 11.87
C SER A 131 9.59 40.70 11.37
N VAL A 132 8.68 40.03 10.66
CA VAL A 132 7.47 40.67 10.09
C VAL A 132 6.51 41.12 11.18
N GLN A 133 6.38 40.35 12.28
CA GLN A 133 5.61 40.77 13.45
C GLN A 133 6.21 42.02 14.10
N GLY A 134 7.54 42.10 14.21
CA GLY A 134 8.20 43.32 14.70
C GLY A 134 7.87 44.56 13.85
N THR A 135 7.89 44.42 12.52
CA THR A 135 7.48 45.51 11.61
C THR A 135 6.02 45.89 11.80
N LEU A 136 5.11 44.92 11.96
CA LEU A 136 3.70 45.19 12.23
C LEU A 136 3.54 45.97 13.54
N ASP A 137 4.20 45.52 14.61
CA ASP A 137 4.14 46.16 15.92
C ASP A 137 4.66 47.60 15.88
N GLU A 138 5.71 47.88 15.08
CA GLU A 138 6.23 49.23 14.86
C GLU A 138 5.23 50.12 14.10
N LEU A 139 4.62 49.62 13.03
CA LEU A 139 3.61 50.36 12.26
C LEU A 139 2.36 50.65 13.10
N THR A 140 1.89 49.67 13.89
CA THR A 140 0.75 49.85 14.79
C THR A 140 1.07 50.88 15.88
N LYS A 141 2.27 50.83 16.48
CA LYS A 141 2.69 51.87 17.44
C LYS A 141 2.72 53.26 16.83
N TYR A 142 3.23 53.39 15.60
CA TYR A 142 3.23 54.67 14.90
C TYR A 142 1.81 55.22 14.69
N VAL A 143 0.86 54.36 14.34
CA VAL A 143 -0.56 54.71 14.22
C VAL A 143 -1.14 55.16 15.56
N ASP A 144 -0.88 54.41 16.63
CA ASP A 144 -1.36 54.73 17.98
C ASP A 144 -0.79 56.05 18.50
N ASP A 145 0.51 56.29 18.32
CA ASP A 145 1.19 57.52 18.71
C ASP A 145 0.59 58.74 17.98
N ARG A 146 0.45 58.65 16.66
CA ARG A 146 -0.18 59.70 15.84
C ARG A 146 -1.63 59.95 16.23
N GLY A 147 -2.38 58.88 16.50
CA GLY A 147 -3.77 58.95 16.95
C GLY A 147 -3.91 59.67 18.30
N ARG A 148 -3.02 59.37 19.25
CA ARG A 148 -2.95 60.06 20.55
C ARG A 148 -2.60 61.55 20.42
N GLU A 149 -1.76 61.88 19.44
CA GLU A 149 -1.39 63.26 19.12
C GLU A 149 -2.44 64.00 18.28
N GLY A 150 -3.53 63.33 17.86
CA GLY A 150 -4.56 63.90 16.98
C GLY A 150 -4.06 64.23 15.58
N LYS A 151 -2.94 63.65 15.15
CA LYS A 151 -2.33 63.88 13.83
C LYS A 151 -2.96 62.96 12.79
N THR A 152 -3.02 63.44 11.55
CA THR A 152 -3.44 62.60 10.42
C THR A 152 -2.40 61.51 10.14
N ILE A 153 -2.91 60.33 9.82
CA ILE A 153 -2.10 59.15 9.46
C ILE A 153 -2.10 59.03 7.93
N PRO A 154 -0.92 58.96 7.28
CA PRO A 154 -0.84 58.76 5.84
C PRO A 154 -1.47 57.43 5.40
N GLN A 155 -2.15 57.41 4.25
CA GLN A 155 -2.77 56.20 3.70
C GLN A 155 -1.76 55.07 3.47
N SER A 156 -0.53 55.41 3.08
CA SER A 156 0.54 54.44 2.88
C SER A 156 0.80 53.56 4.11
N VAL A 157 0.62 54.08 5.32
CA VAL A 157 0.82 53.31 6.56
C VAL A 157 -0.24 52.22 6.73
N TYR A 158 -1.50 52.52 6.38
CA TYR A 158 -2.56 51.50 6.40
C TYR A 158 -2.33 50.42 5.34
N GLU A 159 -1.81 50.81 4.17
CA GLU A 159 -1.41 49.86 3.12
C GLU A 159 -0.26 48.97 3.59
N ASP A 160 0.77 49.54 4.21
CA ASP A 160 1.92 48.81 4.76
C ASP A 160 1.48 47.81 5.85
N ILE A 161 0.57 48.22 6.75
CA ILE A 161 -0.02 47.33 7.77
C ILE A 161 -0.74 46.16 7.08
N SER A 162 -1.62 46.44 6.12
CA SER A 162 -2.38 45.41 5.41
C SER A 162 -1.48 44.42 4.67
N GLN A 163 -0.44 44.91 3.99
CA GLN A 163 0.55 44.07 3.30
C GLN A 163 1.38 43.22 4.28
N THR A 164 1.74 43.80 5.43
CA THR A 164 2.48 43.11 6.49
C THR A 164 1.64 41.99 7.11
N GLU A 165 0.37 42.24 7.40
CA GLU A 165 -0.59 41.24 7.89
C GLU A 165 -0.82 40.10 6.89
N ALA A 166 -0.95 40.43 5.60
CA ALA A 166 -1.06 39.44 4.53
C ALA A 166 0.20 38.56 4.45
N THR A 167 1.37 39.16 4.59
CA THR A 167 2.65 38.45 4.64
C THR A 167 2.75 37.53 5.85
N LEU A 168 2.36 38.01 7.04
CA LEU A 168 2.29 37.22 8.26
C LEU A 168 1.38 35.99 8.08
N SER A 169 0.20 36.18 7.53
CA SER A 169 -0.78 35.12 7.28
C SER A 169 -0.22 34.07 6.33
N ARG A 170 0.43 34.49 5.24
CA ARG A 170 1.09 33.60 4.28
C ARG A 170 2.23 32.79 4.94
N LEU A 171 3.09 33.44 5.71
CA LEU A 171 4.19 32.76 6.39
C LEU A 171 3.69 31.74 7.44
N ARG A 172 2.64 32.08 8.20
CA ARG A 172 2.00 31.17 9.15
C ARG A 172 1.45 29.93 8.45
N LEU A 173 0.79 30.11 7.30
CA LEU A 173 0.28 29.00 6.51
C LEU A 173 1.40 28.06 6.02
N GLU A 174 2.48 28.63 5.46
CA GLU A 174 3.61 27.82 4.95
C GLU A 174 4.38 27.10 6.06
N ARG A 175 4.48 27.72 7.23
CA ARG A 175 4.99 27.08 8.45
C ARG A 175 4.11 25.90 8.86
N ALA A 176 2.80 26.10 8.95
CA ALA A 176 1.85 25.04 9.32
C ALA A 176 1.88 23.86 8.35
N LYS A 177 2.01 24.11 7.04
CA LYS A 177 2.21 23.04 6.04
C LYS A 177 3.50 22.26 6.29
N SER A 178 4.58 22.94 6.64
CA SER A 178 5.87 22.30 6.94
C SER A 178 5.78 21.46 8.22
N GLU A 179 5.08 21.94 9.24
CA GLU A 179 4.81 21.18 10.48
C GLU A 179 3.94 19.94 10.21
N ALA A 180 2.89 20.05 9.41
CA ALA A 180 2.08 18.90 9.00
C ALA A 180 2.92 17.84 8.25
N GLY A 181 3.84 18.30 7.39
CA GLY A 181 4.81 17.42 6.73
C GLY A 181 5.73 16.69 7.72
N LEU A 182 6.25 17.41 8.71
CA LEU A 182 7.08 16.83 9.78
C LEU A 182 6.31 15.78 10.60
N GLU A 183 5.05 16.07 10.95
CA GLU A 183 4.22 15.16 11.72
C GLU A 183 3.86 13.90 10.90
N SER A 184 3.58 14.04 9.61
CA SER A 184 3.39 12.90 8.71
C SER A 184 4.65 12.02 8.61
N MET A 185 5.84 12.61 8.65
CA MET A 185 7.09 11.85 8.71
C MET A 185 7.26 11.13 10.05
N ARG A 186 6.90 11.80 11.15
CA ARG A 186 6.97 11.22 12.51
C ARG A 186 6.02 10.04 12.66
N ALA A 187 4.76 10.18 12.22
CA ALA A 187 3.77 9.11 12.25
C ALA A 187 4.25 7.87 11.49
N ARG A 188 4.79 8.05 10.27
CA ARG A 188 5.38 6.95 9.49
C ARG A 188 6.56 6.28 10.20
N SER A 189 7.43 7.06 10.83
CA SER A 189 8.55 6.54 11.61
C SER A 189 8.08 5.72 12.80
N GLU A 190 7.06 6.16 13.53
CA GLU A 190 6.50 5.42 14.67
C GLU A 190 5.78 4.14 14.23
N GLU A 191 5.06 4.17 13.10
CA GLU A 191 4.51 2.95 12.49
C GLU A 191 5.61 1.95 12.14
N ASP A 192 6.70 2.43 11.54
CA ASP A 192 7.84 1.61 11.19
C ASP A 192 8.48 1.04 12.47
N LYS A 193 8.61 1.79 13.56
CA LYS A 193 9.10 1.25 14.85
C LYS A 193 8.20 0.18 15.44
N ILE A 194 6.88 0.37 15.38
CA ILE A 194 5.91 -0.65 15.82
C ILE A 194 6.06 -1.91 14.97
N LEU A 195 6.15 -1.77 13.64
CA LEU A 195 6.36 -2.88 12.73
C LEU A 195 7.70 -3.56 13.00
N TYR A 196 8.77 -2.80 13.21
CA TYR A 196 10.11 -3.28 13.51
C TYR A 196 10.12 -4.16 14.77
N ARG A 197 9.51 -3.67 15.85
CA ARG A 197 9.38 -4.44 17.09
C ARG A 197 8.62 -5.76 16.86
N LYS A 198 7.56 -5.72 16.07
CA LYS A 198 6.79 -6.92 15.72
C LYS A 198 7.61 -7.94 14.91
N ILE A 199 8.36 -7.49 13.90
CA ILE A 199 9.16 -8.39 13.03
C ILE A 199 10.43 -8.93 13.70
N ILE A 200 10.97 -8.26 14.72
CA ILE A 200 12.10 -8.79 15.49
C ILE A 200 11.63 -9.89 16.45
N VAL A 201 10.45 -9.73 17.05
CA VAL A 201 9.84 -10.76 17.91
C VAL A 201 9.37 -11.97 17.09
N LEU A 202 8.77 -11.72 15.93
CA LEU A 202 8.33 -12.77 15.01
C LEU A 202 9.50 -13.18 14.10
N LYS A 203 10.16 -14.30 14.44
CA LYS A 203 11.22 -14.91 13.62
C LYS A 203 10.78 -14.94 12.14
N PRO A 204 11.67 -14.61 11.18
CA PRO A 204 11.30 -14.54 9.77
C PRO A 204 10.60 -15.81 9.31
N GLU A 205 9.42 -15.67 8.71
CA GLU A 205 8.77 -16.74 7.95
C GLU A 205 9.71 -17.03 6.78
N GLU A 206 10.49 -18.11 6.90
CA GLU A 206 11.44 -18.54 5.90
C GLU A 206 10.65 -19.21 4.76
N ASP A 207 9.99 -18.38 3.96
CA ASP A 207 9.28 -18.83 2.78
C ASP A 207 10.31 -19.33 1.77
N ALA A 208 10.49 -20.64 1.74
CA ALA A 208 11.18 -21.46 0.75
C ALA A 208 11.90 -20.65 -0.35
N LYS A 209 13.22 -20.52 -0.21
CA LYS A 209 14.10 -20.07 -1.29
C LYS A 209 13.68 -20.81 -2.57
N PRO A 210 13.31 -20.13 -3.67
CA PRO A 210 13.20 -20.81 -4.94
C PRO A 210 14.56 -21.44 -5.18
N LYS A 211 14.58 -22.76 -5.40
CA LYS A 211 15.79 -23.47 -5.80
C LYS A 211 16.30 -22.71 -7.02
N LEU A 212 17.42 -22.01 -6.88
CA LEU A 212 18.19 -21.55 -8.02
C LEU A 212 18.61 -22.83 -8.76
N GLU A 213 17.83 -23.24 -9.75
CA GLU A 213 18.32 -24.16 -10.76
C GLU A 213 19.51 -23.49 -11.42
N LYS A 214 20.68 -24.05 -11.16
CA LYS A 214 21.95 -23.65 -11.76
C LYS A 214 21.89 -24.04 -13.23
N SER A 215 21.35 -23.19 -14.09
CA SER A 215 21.39 -23.38 -15.54
C SER A 215 21.63 -22.06 -16.28
N CYS A 216 22.58 -21.26 -15.79
CA CYS A 216 23.27 -20.29 -16.64
C CYS A 216 24.77 -20.57 -16.58
N THR A 217 25.20 -21.62 -17.28
CA THR A 217 26.60 -21.75 -17.72
C THR A 217 26.78 -20.74 -18.85
N CYS A 218 27.27 -19.54 -18.54
CA CYS A 218 27.86 -18.68 -19.57
C CYS A 218 29.11 -19.41 -20.09
N PRO A 219 29.23 -19.68 -21.40
CA PRO A 219 30.47 -20.21 -21.93
C PRO A 219 31.55 -19.14 -21.70
N VAL A 220 32.60 -19.51 -20.96
CA VAL A 220 33.83 -18.72 -20.88
C VAL A 220 34.41 -18.69 -22.29
N ARG A 221 34.38 -17.53 -22.95
CA ARG A 221 35.17 -17.30 -24.17
C ARG A 221 36.63 -17.18 -23.75
N GLU A 222 37.42 -18.21 -24.01
CA GLU A 222 38.89 -18.18 -23.92
C GLU A 222 39.45 -17.31 -25.06
N ASP A 223 39.27 -16.00 -24.94
CA ASP A 223 39.81 -15.01 -25.86
C ASP A 223 40.70 -14.06 -25.06
N ALA A 224 41.57 -14.61 -24.21
CA ALA A 224 42.62 -13.87 -23.53
C ALA A 224 43.70 -13.48 -24.56
N GLY A 225 43.49 -12.38 -25.28
CA GLY A 225 44.50 -11.86 -26.18
C GLY A 225 44.02 -10.75 -27.11
N LYS A 226 43.72 -9.56 -26.57
CA LYS A 226 43.87 -8.22 -27.18
C LYS A 226 43.04 -7.18 -26.41
N TYR A 227 43.60 -6.65 -25.32
CA TYR A 227 43.21 -5.32 -24.85
C TYR A 227 44.45 -4.62 -24.30
N SER A 228 45.36 -4.26 -25.21
CA SER A 228 46.36 -3.24 -24.94
C SER A 228 45.87 -1.91 -25.50
N ASP A 229 45.95 -0.89 -24.65
CA ASP A 229 46.07 0.52 -25.02
C ASP A 229 44.80 1.36 -25.08
N TYR A 230 44.38 1.85 -23.90
CA TYR A 230 43.80 3.19 -23.77
C TYR A 230 44.47 3.91 -22.59
N ARG A 231 45.72 4.32 -22.76
CA ARG A 231 46.36 5.31 -21.89
C ARG A 231 45.99 6.72 -22.41
N GLY A 232 44.79 7.19 -22.07
CA GLY A 232 44.33 8.55 -22.34
C GLY A 232 45.17 9.58 -21.58
N LYS A 233 46.09 10.25 -22.30
CA LYS A 233 46.97 11.29 -21.76
C LYS A 233 46.17 12.53 -21.37
N SER A 234 46.31 12.93 -20.10
CA SER A 234 45.97 14.27 -19.63
C SER A 234 46.73 15.32 -20.44
N ARG A 235 46.04 16.32 -20.98
CA ARG A 235 46.65 17.62 -21.30
C ARG A 235 45.87 18.71 -20.58
N ARG A 236 46.50 19.25 -19.53
CA ARG A 236 46.29 20.62 -19.09
C ARG A 236 46.65 21.53 -20.26
N THR A 237 45.74 22.36 -20.71
CA THR A 237 46.08 23.60 -21.42
C THR A 237 45.60 24.76 -20.56
N ARG A 238 46.59 25.50 -20.08
CA ARG A 238 46.49 26.79 -19.42
C ARG A 238 46.55 27.83 -20.53
N ASN A 239 45.56 28.72 -20.62
CA ASN A 239 45.67 30.12 -21.03
C ASN A 239 44.36 30.82 -20.67
#